data_AF-D3GTH5-F1
#
_entry.id   AF-D3GTH5-F1
#
_cell.length_a   1.000
_cell.length_b   1.000
_cell.length_c   1.000
_cell.angle_alpha   90.00
_cell.angle_beta   90.00
_cell.angle_gamma   90.00
#
_symmetry.space_group_name_H-M   'P 1'
#
loop_
_entity.id
_entity.type
_entity.pdbx_description
1 polymer ?
#
loop_
_entity_poly.entity_id
_entity_poly.type
_entity_poly.pdbx_seq_one_letter_code
_entity_poly.pdbx_strand_id
1 'polypeptide(L)' 'MPMKFDEILKQRDKYHADNMETMSINDYRAFLETGALIEKDQHGFVRCALSGEMLAVNPEQIDALIEFLKEIRD' A
#
# COMPACT_ATOMS: atom_id res chain seq x y z
N MET A 1 4.40 -1.20 14.87
CA MET A 1 2.96 -1.26 15.22
C MET A 1 2.17 -0.94 13.96
N PRO A 2 1.16 -1.74 13.58
CA PRO A 2 0.24 -1.41 12.49
C PRO A 2 -0.30 0.01 12.62
N MET A 3 -0.52 0.71 11.49
CA MET A 3 -1.34 1.93 11.53
C MET A 3 -2.73 1.58 12.08
N LYS A 4 -3.31 2.45 12.91
CA LYS A 4 -4.67 2.20 13.43
C LYS A 4 -5.69 2.32 12.30
N PHE A 5 -6.77 1.55 12.38
CA PHE A 5 -7.82 1.55 11.36
C PHE A 5 -8.37 2.96 11.08
N ASP A 6 -8.65 3.76 12.11
CA ASP A 6 -9.14 5.13 11.95
C ASP A 6 -8.12 6.06 11.25
N GLU A 7 -6.82 5.82 11.47
CA GLU A 7 -5.75 6.57 10.79
C GLU A 7 -5.67 6.18 9.32
N ILE A 8 -5.85 4.89 8.99
CA ILE A 8 -5.92 4.40 7.61
C ILE A 8 -7.07 5.08 6.88
N LEU A 9 -8.28 5.06 7.46
CA LEU A 9 -9.45 5.72 6.87
C LEU A 9 -9.20 7.21 6.65
N LYS A 10 -8.62 7.90 7.64
CA LYS A 10 -8.31 9.34 7.53
C LYS A 10 -7.34 9.65 6.38
N GLN A 11 -6.31 8.84 6.15
CA GLN A 11 -5.40 9.06 5.03
C GLN A 11 -6.10 8.75 3.70
N ARG A 12 -6.90 7.68 3.64
CA ARG A 12 -7.67 7.32 2.44
C ARG A 12 -8.64 8.43 2.03
N ASP A 13 -9.32 9.05 2.99
CA ASP A 13 -10.21 10.18 2.74
C ASP A 13 -9.41 11.42 2.30
N LYS A 14 -8.28 11.71 2.96
CA LYS A 14 -7.41 12.86 2.64
C LYS A 14 -6.92 12.82 1.19
N TYR A 15 -6.57 11.64 0.68
CA TYR A 15 -6.04 11.47 -0.67
C TYR A 15 -7.11 11.03 -1.68
N HIS A 16 -8.39 10.93 -1.30
CA HIS A 16 -9.47 10.45 -2.17
C HIS A 16 -9.15 9.08 -2.79
N ALA A 17 -8.76 8.12 -1.96
CA ALA A 17 -8.35 6.78 -2.39
C ALA A 17 -9.49 5.95 -3.01
N ASP A 18 -10.73 6.43 -2.94
CA ASP A 18 -11.91 5.92 -3.65
C ASP A 18 -11.99 6.39 -5.11
N ASN A 19 -11.23 7.43 -5.50
CA ASN A 19 -11.20 7.99 -6.85
C ASN A 19 -9.75 8.14 -7.36
N MET A 20 -9.01 7.02 -7.41
CA MET A 20 -7.61 7.00 -7.86
C MET A 20 -7.43 7.43 -9.32
N GLU A 21 -8.46 7.32 -10.17
CA GLU A 21 -8.39 7.68 -11.60
C GLU A 21 -8.04 9.16 -11.83
N THR A 22 -8.44 10.03 -10.90
CA THR A 22 -8.19 11.48 -10.97
C THR A 22 -7.05 11.94 -10.06
N MET A 23 -6.44 11.02 -9.31
CA MET A 23 -5.39 11.35 -8.36
C MET A 23 -4.10 11.75 -9.09
N SER A 24 -3.49 12.87 -8.67
CA SER A 24 -2.19 13.26 -9.22
C SER A 24 -1.12 12.24 -8.79
N ILE A 25 -0.09 12.06 -9.61
CA ILE A 25 1.02 11.15 -9.24
C ILE A 25 1.76 11.60 -7.98
N ASN A 26 1.76 12.90 -7.67
CA ASN A 26 2.37 13.42 -6.45
C ASN A 26 1.54 13.04 -5.22
N ASP A 27 0.21 13.16 -5.31
CA ASP A 27 -0.69 12.73 -4.25
C ASP A 27 -0.67 11.22 -4.07
N TYR A 28 -0.59 10.46 -5.16
CA TYR A 28 -0.48 9.01 -5.10
C TYR A 28 0.81 8.55 -4.42
N ARG A 29 1.95 9.20 -4.69
CA ARG A 29 3.21 8.94 -3.98
C ARG A 29 3.10 9.29 -2.50
N ALA A 30 2.56 10.46 -2.17
CA ALA A 30 2.36 10.88 -0.79
C ALA A 30 1.40 9.95 -0.04
N PHE A 31 0.39 9.40 -0.73
CA PHE A 31 -0.53 8.41 -0.19
C PHE A 31 0.18 7.07 0.08
N LEU A 32 1.00 6.57 -0.84
CA LEU A 32 1.81 5.36 -0.63
C LEU A 32 2.74 5.51 0.59
N GLU A 33 3.41 6.65 0.72
CA GLU A 33 4.31 6.94 1.84
C GLU A 33 3.61 6.95 3.20
N THR A 34 2.30 7.21 3.24
CA THR A 34 1.55 7.13 4.50
C THR A 34 1.41 5.69 5.02
N GLY A 35 1.56 4.68 4.17
CA GLY A 35 1.30 3.29 4.53
C GLY A 35 -0.20 2.93 4.63
N ALA A 36 -1.11 3.84 4.24
CA ALA A 36 -2.56 3.58 4.29
C ALA A 36 -3.12 2.78 3.09
N LEU A 37 -2.25 2.40 2.14
CA LEU A 37 -2.56 1.46 1.06
C LEU A 37 -1.83 0.13 1.27
N ILE A 38 -0.49 0.19 1.32
CA ILE A 38 0.40 -0.94 1.57
C ILE A 38 1.32 -0.55 2.73
N GLU A 39 1.43 -1.40 3.74
CA GLU A 39 2.35 -1.20 4.86
C GLU A 39 3.32 -2.37 5.00
N LYS A 40 4.51 -2.06 5.53
CA LYS A 40 5.50 -3.05 5.96
C LYS A 40 5.49 -3.13 7.47
N ASP A 41 5.20 -4.30 8.01
CA ASP A 41 5.15 -4.48 9.45
C ASP A 41 6.56 -4.65 10.09
N GLN A 42 6.58 -4.81 11.41
CA GLN A 42 7.82 -4.96 12.19
C GLN A 42 8.62 -6.24 11.88
N HIS A 43 7.99 -7.24 11.27
CA HIS A 43 8.64 -8.48 10.81
C HIS A 43 9.11 -8.35 9.35
N GLY A 44 8.83 -7.21 8.72
CA GLY A 44 9.16 -6.94 7.33
C GLY A 44 8.13 -7.48 6.35
N PHE A 45 6.96 -7.91 6.82
CA PHE A 45 5.88 -8.42 5.96
C PHE A 45 5.14 -7.27 5.30
N VAL A 46 4.89 -7.40 4.00
CA VAL A 46 4.12 -6.46 3.20
C VAL A 46 2.66 -6.89 3.26
N ARG A 47 1.77 -5.97 3.61
CA ARG A 47 0.33 -6.24 3.68
C ARG A 47 -0.51 -5.08 3.17
N CYS A 48 -1.73 -5.40 2.76
CA CYS A 48 -2.76 -4.41 2.50
C CYS A 48 -3.18 -3.77 3.82
N ALA A 49 -3.07 -2.45 3.95
CA ALA A 49 -3.35 -1.75 5.20
C ALA A 49 -4.84 -1.88 5.60
N LEU A 50 -5.75 -1.82 4.62
CA LEU A 50 -7.19 -1.83 4.88
C LEU A 50 -7.74 -3.23 5.23
N SER A 51 -7.35 -4.26 4.48
CA SER A 51 -7.84 -5.63 4.71
C SER A 51 -6.99 -6.42 5.71
N GLY A 52 -5.75 -5.99 5.95
CA GLY A 52 -4.77 -6.75 6.73
C GLY A 52 -4.19 -7.96 5.99
N GLU A 53 -4.59 -8.20 4.75
CA GLU A 53 -4.13 -9.33 3.94
C GLU A 53 -2.64 -9.24 3.64
N MET A 54 -1.92 -10.34 3.87
CA MET A 54 -0.49 -10.42 3.59
C MET A 54 -0.27 -10.54 2.08
N LEU A 55 0.55 -9.64 1.54
CA LEU A 55 0.95 -9.63 0.13
C LEU A 55 2.29 -10.33 -0.08
N ALA A 56 3.21 -10.22 0.89
CA ALA A 56 4.48 -10.93 0.90
C ALA A 56 5.06 -10.99 2.32
N VAL A 57 5.68 -12.12 2.69
CA VAL A 57 6.23 -12.36 4.04
C VAL A 57 7.75 -12.62 4.07
N ASN A 58 8.42 -12.63 2.93
CA ASN A 58 9.87 -12.77 2.84
C ASN A 58 10.40 -12.01 1.60
N PRO A 59 11.73 -11.78 1.51
CA PRO A 59 12.33 -11.07 0.37
C PRO A 59 12.01 -11.72 -0.99
N GLU A 60 12.02 -13.04 -1.09
CA GLU A 60 11.77 -13.75 -2.35
C GLU A 60 10.34 -13.52 -2.86
N GLN A 61 9.35 -13.45 -1.97
CA GLN A 61 7.97 -13.11 -2.32
C GLN A 61 7.82 -11.64 -2.68
N ILE A 62 8.59 -10.74 -2.06
CA ILE A 62 8.59 -9.31 -2.44
C ILE A 62 9.14 -9.16 -3.86
N ASP A 63 10.24 -9.83 -4.18
CA ASP A 63 10.82 -9.79 -5.51
C ASP A 63 9.84 -10.34 -6.55
N ALA A 64 9.19 -11.47 -6.28
CA ALA A 64 8.16 -12.04 -7.15
C ALA A 64 6.97 -11.08 -7.35
N LEU A 65 6.51 -10.40 -6.28
CA LEU A 65 5.45 -9.40 -6.37
C LEU A 65 5.86 -8.19 -7.21
N ILE A 66 7.12 -7.73 -7.09
CA ILE A 66 7.65 -6.62 -7.89
C ILE A 66 7.71 -7.00 -9.36
N GLU A 67 8.19 -8.19 -9.71
CA GLU A 67 8.23 -8.65 -11.10
C GLU A 67 6.83 -8.77 -11.69
N PHE A 68 5.88 -9.33 -10.96
CA PHE A 68 4.48 -9.39 -11.38
C PHE A 68 3.87 -7.99 -11.63
N LEU A 69 4.13 -7.02 -10.75
CA LEU A 69 3.66 -5.64 -10.93
C LEU A 69 4.30 -4.96 -12.16
N LYS A 70 5.55 -5.28 -12.49
CA LYS A 70 6.19 -4.80 -13.73
C LYS A 70 5.55 -5.42 -14.97
N GLU A 71 5.21 -6.71 -14.92
CA GLU A 71 4.51 -7.39 -16.03
C GLU A 71 3.11 -6.81 -16.27
N ILE A 72 2.38 -6.41 -15.23
CA ILE A 72 1.06 -5.75 -15.38
C ILE A 72 1.17 -4.33 -15.97
N ARG A 73 2.28 -3.64 -15.68
CA ARG A 73 2.50 -2.27 -16.15
C ARG A 73 2.72 -2.22 -17.67
N ASP A 74 3.38 -3.23 -18.22
CA ASP A 74 3.81 -3.31 -19.62
C ASP A 74 2.69 -3.83 -20.55
#